data_AF-A0AAE4FPH3-F1
#
_entry.id   AF-A0AAE4FPH3-F1
#
_cell.length_a   1.000
_cell.length_b   1.000
_cell.length_c   1.000
_cell.angle_alpha   90.00
_cell.angle_beta   90.00
_cell.angle_gamma   90.00
#
_symmetry.space_group_name_H-M   'P 1'
#
loop_
_entity.id
_entity.type
_entity.pdbx_description
1 polymer ?
#
loop_
_entity_poly.entity_id
_entity_poly.type
_entity_poly.pdbx_seq_one_letter_code
_entity_poly.pdbx_strand_id
1 'polypeptide(L)'
;MFSPQDLIGQKVWLEIERDDPYGPIAPIRVQAEITQPTSPPWYFGRFLNPPTFLWEPGKWLTYQEAERVFLMQPVLEEEEEDFADEDDDLYPDELNPPRW
;
A
#
# COMPACT_ATOMS: atom_id res chain seq x y z
N MET A 1 13.93 -4.39 17.79
CA MET A 1 13.25 -5.67 17.56
C MET A 1 11.80 -5.43 17.90
N PHE A 2 10.90 -5.59 16.92
CA PHE A 2 9.48 -5.35 17.14
C PHE A 2 8.88 -6.52 17.94
N SER A 3 7.81 -6.27 18.69
CA SER A 3 7.07 -7.38 19.25
C SER A 3 6.24 -8.06 18.15
N PRO A 4 6.00 -9.37 18.24
CA PRO A 4 5.06 -10.09 17.39
C PRO A 4 3.72 -9.38 17.18
N GLN A 5 3.21 -8.72 18.23
CA GLN A 5 1.94 -8.00 18.17
C GLN A 5 2.02 -6.72 17.34
N ASP A 6 3.16 -6.04 17.29
CA ASP A 6 3.31 -4.77 16.55
C ASP A 6 3.17 -4.96 15.03
N LEU A 7 3.47 -6.17 14.55
CA LEU A 7 3.35 -6.53 13.13
C LEU A 7 1.90 -6.76 12.70
N ILE A 8 1.00 -7.11 13.63
CA ILE A 8 -0.39 -7.46 13.31
C ILE A 8 -1.17 -6.19 12.99
N GLY A 9 -1.94 -6.20 11.90
CA GLY A 9 -2.72 -5.07 11.40
C GLY A 9 -1.95 -4.13 10.47
N GLN A 10 -0.64 -4.35 10.29
CA GLN A 10 0.19 -3.51 9.43
C GLN A 10 -0.06 -3.78 7.95
N LYS A 11 -0.25 -2.71 7.17
CA LYS A 11 -0.38 -2.78 5.72
C LYS A 11 0.99 -2.75 5.07
N VAL A 12 1.26 -3.73 4.22
CA VAL A 12 2.57 -3.93 3.58
C VAL A 12 2.42 -4.33 2.12
N TRP A 13 3.44 -4.07 1.32
CA TRP A 13 3.53 -4.62 -0.02
C TRP A 13 4.16 -6.02 0.02
N LEU A 14 3.52 -6.99 -0.63
CA LEU A 14 4.04 -8.33 -0.81
C LEU A 14 4.35 -8.60 -2.28
N GLU A 15 5.54 -9.12 -2.53
CA GLU A 15 5.97 -9.61 -3.84
C GLU A 15 5.55 -11.07 -4.02
N ILE A 16 4.75 -11.31 -5.07
CA ILE A 16 4.23 -12.62 -5.44
C ILE A 16 4.85 -13.01 -6.77
N GLU A 17 5.55 -14.15 -6.75
CA GLU A 17 6.10 -14.77 -7.95
C GLU A 17 4.96 -15.40 -8.74
N ARG A 18 5.03 -15.27 -10.07
CA ARG A 18 4.08 -15.91 -10.98
C ARG A 18 4.82 -16.95 -11.79
N ASP A 19 4.39 -18.20 -11.66
CA ASP A 19 4.78 -19.25 -12.58
C ASP A 19 4.05 -19.03 -13.91
N ASP A 20 4.81 -18.81 -14.97
CA ASP A 20 4.29 -18.75 -16.33
C ASP A 20 4.96 -19.82 -17.20
N PRO A 21 4.18 -20.61 -17.95
CA PRO A 21 4.71 -21.71 -18.75
C PRO A 21 5.56 -21.24 -19.94
N TYR A 22 5.55 -19.95 -20.28
CA TYR A 22 6.27 -19.37 -21.42
C TYR A 22 7.54 -18.60 -21.03
N GLY A 23 7.85 -18.47 -19.74
CA GLY A 23 9.10 -17.88 -19.24
C GLY A 23 8.94 -17.15 -17.91
N PRO A 24 10.05 -16.72 -17.27
CA PRO A 24 9.98 -15.99 -16.02
C PRO A 24 9.30 -14.62 -16.22
N ILE A 25 8.24 -14.36 -15.47
CA ILE A 25 7.55 -13.06 -15.41
C ILE A 25 8.03 -12.28 -14.19
N ALA A 26 8.06 -10.96 -14.30
CA ALA A 26 8.35 -10.08 -13.16
C ALA A 26 7.38 -10.33 -12.00
N PRO A 27 7.86 -10.38 -10.75
CA PRO A 27 6.99 -10.48 -9.58
C PRO A 27 5.99 -9.33 -9.53
N ILE A 28 4.77 -9.63 -9.10
CA ILE A 28 3.75 -8.60 -8.88
C ILE A 28 3.77 -8.14 -7.43
N ARG A 29 3.48 -6.87 -7.20
CA ARG A 29 3.33 -6.30 -5.85
C ARG A 29 1.86 -6.18 -5.52
N VAL A 30 1.46 -6.76 -4.39
CA VAL A 30 0.07 -6.74 -3.91
C VAL A 30 0.05 -6.18 -2.49
N GLN A 31 -0.86 -5.26 -2.21
CA GLN A 31 -1.05 -4.78 -0.84
C GLN A 31 -1.62 -5.91 0.02
N ALA A 32 -1.12 -6.03 1.24
CA ALA A 32 -1.57 -7.03 2.18
C ALA A 32 -1.59 -6.47 3.60
N GLU A 33 -2.50 -6.98 4.41
CA GLU A 33 -2.52 -6.75 5.85
C GLU A 33 -1.89 -7.94 6.56
N ILE A 34 -0.91 -7.70 7.44
CA ILE A 34 -0.32 -8.76 8.25
C ILE A 34 -1.31 -9.15 9.34
N THR A 35 -1.68 -10.43 9.37
CA THR A 35 -2.59 -11.02 10.37
C THR A 35 -1.93 -12.21 11.05
N GLN A 36 -2.49 -12.67 12.17
CA GLN A 36 -2.04 -13.88 12.87
C GLN A 36 -3.26 -14.77 13.20
N PRO A 37 -3.80 -15.49 12.21
CA PRO A 37 -4.98 -16.34 12.39
C PRO A 37 -4.69 -17.61 13.22
N THR A 38 -3.41 -17.97 13.39
CA THR A 38 -2.95 -19.14 14.16
C THR A 38 -2.02 -18.71 15.28
N SER A 39 -1.79 -19.56 16.29
CA SER A 39 -0.78 -19.30 17.31
C SER A 39 0.60 -18.98 16.71
N PRO A 40 1.43 -18.15 17.37
CA PRO A 40 2.80 -17.87 16.92
C PRO A 40 3.58 -19.16 16.60
N PRO A 41 4.52 -19.16 15.63
CA PRO A 41 5.26 -18.03 15.07
C PRO A 41 4.81 -17.57 13.67
N TRP A 42 3.70 -18.09 13.17
CA TRP A 42 3.26 -17.86 11.80
C TRP A 42 2.41 -16.60 11.67
N TYR A 43 2.59 -15.91 10.54
CA TYR A 43 1.81 -14.76 10.13
C TYR A 43 1.18 -15.04 8.77
N PHE A 44 0.11 -14.30 8.47
CA PHE A 44 -0.60 -14.41 7.22
C PHE A 44 -0.81 -13.02 6.65
N GLY A 45 -0.16 -12.73 5.52
CA GLY A 45 -0.40 -11.51 4.74
C GLY A 45 -1.67 -11.68 3.93
N ARG A 46 -2.78 -11.14 4.42
CA ARG A 46 -4.08 -11.17 3.73
C ARG A 46 -4.09 -10.09 2.66
N PHE A 47 -4.28 -10.46 1.40
CA PHE A 47 -4.27 -9.46 0.32
C PHE A 47 -5.46 -8.50 0.41
N LEU A 48 -5.18 -7.22 0.17
CA LEU A 48 -6.14 -6.14 0.03
C LEU A 48 -6.38 -5.93 -1.47
N ASN A 49 -7.61 -6.16 -1.92
CA ASN A 49 -8.02 -6.07 -3.33
C ASN A 49 -7.08 -6.83 -4.30
N PRO A 50 -6.87 -8.15 -4.12
CA PRO A 50 -5.99 -8.92 -5.00
C PRO A 50 -6.52 -8.92 -6.46
N PRO A 51 -5.61 -8.89 -7.45
CA PRO A 51 -6.02 -9.01 -8.84
C PRO A 51 -6.65 -10.38 -9.11
N THR A 52 -7.65 -10.45 -10.00
CA THR A 52 -8.49 -11.65 -10.22
C THR A 52 -7.72 -12.90 -10.63
N PHE A 53 -6.58 -12.73 -11.29
CA PHE A 53 -5.74 -13.85 -11.73
C PHE A 53 -4.90 -14.46 -10.61
N LEU A 54 -4.90 -13.87 -9.40
CA LEU A 54 -4.16 -14.36 -8.26
C LEU A 54 -4.93 -15.53 -7.63
N TRP A 55 -4.28 -16.69 -7.52
CA TRP A 55 -4.96 -17.91 -7.08
C TRP A 55 -5.05 -18.01 -5.55
N GLU A 56 -4.14 -17.35 -4.84
CA GLU A 56 -4.05 -17.42 -3.39
C GLU A 56 -4.72 -16.18 -2.75
N PRO A 57 -5.54 -16.35 -1.70
CA PRO A 57 -6.20 -15.23 -1.01
C PRO A 57 -5.27 -14.44 -0.05
N GLY A 58 -4.03 -14.88 0.09
CA GLY A 58 -3.00 -14.30 0.95
C GLY A 58 -1.71 -15.12 0.87
N LYS A 59 -0.70 -14.76 1.66
CA LYS A 59 0.58 -15.47 1.73
C LYS A 59 0.97 -15.74 3.17
N TRP A 60 1.38 -16.98 3.47
CA TRP A 60 1.97 -17.32 4.76
C TRP A 60 3.38 -16.72 4.87
N LEU A 61 3.67 -16.14 6.02
CA LEU A 61 4.94 -15.49 6.32
C LEU A 61 5.48 -16.04 7.65
N THR A 62 6.77 -16.28 7.68
CA THR A 62 7.50 -16.45 8.95
C THR A 62 7.62 -15.12 9.69
N TYR A 63 7.93 -15.15 10.99
CA TYR A 63 8.21 -13.93 11.76
C TYR A 63 9.27 -13.04 11.11
N GLN A 64 10.37 -13.61 10.62
CA GLN A 64 11.46 -12.86 9.99
C GLN A 64 11.01 -12.20 8.68
N GLU A 65 10.18 -12.88 7.89
CA GLU A 65 9.63 -12.31 6.66
C GLU A 65 8.65 -11.18 6.96
N ALA A 66 7.77 -11.36 7.95
CA ALA A 66 6.84 -10.32 8.38
C ALA A 66 7.58 -9.09 8.90
N GLU A 67 8.60 -9.26 9.76
CA GLU A 67 9.45 -8.17 10.26
C GLU A 67 10.18 -7.45 9.13
N ARG A 68 10.77 -8.21 8.19
CA ARG A 68 11.48 -7.63 7.04
C ARG A 68 10.54 -6.84 6.13
N VAL A 69 9.38 -7.39 5.81
CA VAL A 69 8.41 -6.74 4.91
C VAL A 69 7.85 -5.48 5.55
N PHE A 70 7.51 -5.53 6.84
CA PHE A 70 7.08 -4.36 7.61
C PHE A 70 8.12 -3.23 7.58
N LEU A 71 9.40 -3.56 7.74
CA LEU A 71 10.49 -2.58 7.74
C LEU A 71 10.80 -2.00 6.35
N MET A 72 10.76 -2.84 5.32
CA MET A 72 11.28 -2.49 3.99
C MET A 72 10.21 -1.99 3.03
N GLN A 73 8.96 -2.42 3.23
CA GLN A 73 7.87 -2.21 2.29
C GLN A 73 6.54 -1.86 2.99
N PRO A 74 6.51 -0.88 3.92
CA PRO A 74 5.25 -0.42 4.49
C PRO A 74 4.38 0.24 3.41
N VAL A 75 3.07 0.01 3.47
CA VAL A 75 2.12 0.83 2.72
C VAL A 75 1.97 2.13 3.49
N LEU A 76 2.54 3.22 2.96
CA LEU A 76 2.25 4.55 3.46
C LEU A 76 0.82 4.87 3.06
N GLU A 77 -0.06 5.03 4.05
CA GLU A 77 -1.33 5.70 3.80
C GLU A 77 -0.96 7.14 3.46
N GLU A 78 -1.27 7.59 2.25
CA GLU A 78 -1.19 9.00 1.91
C GLU A 78 -2.11 9.70 2.92
N GLU A 79 -1.52 10.47 3.84
CA GLU A 79 -2.27 11.48 4.58
C GLU A 79 -3.01 12.26 3.50
N GLU A 80 -4.35 12.21 3.52
CA GLU A 80 -5.16 13.11 2.70
C GLU A 80 -4.59 14.51 2.95
N GLU A 81 -3.82 15.02 1.98
CA GLU A 81 -3.51 16.44 1.94
C GLU A 81 -4.88 17.08 1.92
N ASP A 82 -5.27 17.65 3.06
CA ASP A 82 -6.43 18.49 3.24
C ASP A 82 -6.20 19.64 2.25
N PHE A 83 -6.65 19.47 1.00
CA PHE A 83 -6.72 20.51 -0.01
C PHE A 83 -7.76 21.50 0.53
N ALA A 84 -7.33 22.32 1.48
CA ALA A 84 -8.04 23.50 1.89
C ALA A 84 -8.22 24.32 0.61
N ASP A 85 -9.46 24.38 0.13
CA ASP A 85 -9.91 25.29 -0.91
C ASP A 85 -9.30 26.67 -0.62
N GLU A 86 -8.28 27.04 -1.41
CA GLU A 86 -7.81 28.41 -1.46
C GLU A 86 -8.93 29.21 -2.14
N ASP A 87 -9.67 29.87 -1.26
CA ASP A 87 -10.84 30.71 -1.47
C ASP A 87 -10.80 31.50 -2.79
N ASP A 88 -11.85 31.28 -3.56
CA ASP A 88 -12.32 32.08 -4.69
C ASP A 88 -12.50 33.54 -4.23
N ASP A 89 -11.67 34.49 -4.68
CA ASP A 89 -12.03 35.91 -4.82
C ASP A 89 -10.88 36.77 -5.38
N LEU A 90 -10.70 36.83 -6.71
CA LEU A 90 -10.19 38.07 -7.32
C LEU A 90 -10.49 38.22 -8.82
N TYR A 91 -11.73 38.55 -9.16
CA TYR A 91 -12.04 39.47 -10.27
C TYR A 91 -13.29 40.24 -9.84
N PRO A 92 -13.41 41.58 -10.01
CA PRO A 92 -13.32 42.18 -11.34
C PRO A 92 -13.10 43.72 -11.37
N ASP A 93 -11.95 44.26 -11.77
CA ASP A 93 -11.94 45.59 -12.41
C ASP A 93 -10.57 45.95 -12.99
N GLU A 94 -10.52 46.98 -13.82
CA GLU A 94 -9.32 47.64 -14.41
C GLU A 94 -8.97 47.33 -15.88
N LEU A 95 -9.90 46.77 -16.68
CA LEU A 95 -9.75 46.78 -18.14
C LEU A 95 -10.37 48.02 -18.81
N ASN A 96 -9.98 49.24 -18.41
CA ASN A 96 -10.13 50.47 -19.21
C ASN A 96 -9.42 51.70 -18.58
N PRO A 97 -8.92 52.70 -19.34
CA PRO A 97 -7.86 52.70 -20.36
C PRO A 97 -6.77 53.77 -20.05
N PRO A 98 -5.86 54.11 -21.00
CA PRO A 98 -5.99 55.48 -21.50
C PRO A 98 -5.94 55.58 -23.03
N ARG A 99 -6.77 56.53 -23.51
CA ARG A 99 -6.67 57.22 -24.79
C ARG A 99 -5.23 57.69 -25.03
N TRP A 100 -4.74 57.62 -26.26
CA TRP A 100 -4.08 58.68 -27.04
C TRP A 100 -4.12 58.34 -28.53
#